data_AF-A0AA39CZR3-F1
#
_entry.id   AF-A0AA39CZR3-F1
#
_cell.length_a   1.000
_cell.length_b   1.000
_cell.length_c   1.000
_cell.angle_alpha   90.00
_cell.angle_beta   90.00
_cell.angle_gamma   90.00
#
_symmetry.space_group_name_H-M   'P 1'
#
loop_
_entity.id
_entity.type
_entity.pdbx_description
1 polymer ?
#
loop_
_entity_poly.entity_id
_entity_poly.type
_entity_poly.pdbx_seq_one_letter_code
_entity_poly.pdbx_strand_id
1 'polypeptide(L)'
;MPQFLNSKTKRGPFFFRLTDLHPSNIFVNEFGQITSLIDLEWACSHPVEMLRPPYWLTGQNVDDLEGANFEKFSSAQEEFMTEFHQQESLITSEVRRSAFMKENWTLGSFWYSHALESTKGLYNIIKQHIMPRFSGDTEFPDISQYCSNDTNKIIFSKLEERKDYLQQLTSAALAPDSDSDSDS
;
A
#
# COMPACT_ATOMS: atom_id res chain seq x y z
N MET A 1 -6.15 0.02 -5.91
CA MET A 1 -4.74 -0.37 -5.73
C MET A 1 -4.61 -1.65 -4.90
N PRO A 2 -5.08 -2.81 -5.37
CA PRO A 2 -4.87 -4.08 -4.66
C PRO A 2 -3.39 -4.50 -4.61
N GLN A 3 -2.56 -3.96 -5.50
CA GLN A 3 -1.13 -4.27 -5.58
C GLN A 3 -0.30 -3.88 -4.35
N PHE A 4 -0.78 -2.97 -3.49
CA PHE A 4 -0.09 -2.62 -2.24
C PHE A 4 -0.55 -3.45 -1.05
N LEU A 5 -1.44 -4.41 -1.26
CA LEU A 5 -2.00 -5.26 -0.21
C LEU A 5 -1.64 -6.71 -0.52
N ASN A 6 -1.11 -7.42 0.47
CA ASN A 6 -0.84 -8.84 0.31
C ASN A 6 -2.15 -9.63 0.43
N SER A 7 -2.47 -10.41 -0.60
CA SER A 7 -3.71 -11.17 -0.65
C SER A 7 -3.82 -12.25 0.44
N LYS A 8 -2.68 -12.72 0.95
CA LYS A 8 -2.59 -13.74 2.00
C LYS A 8 -2.95 -13.18 3.38
N THR A 9 -2.82 -11.87 3.58
CA THR A 9 -3.00 -11.19 4.87
C THR A 9 -4.29 -10.37 4.96
N LYS A 10 -5.18 -10.48 3.97
CA LYS A 10 -6.49 -9.79 3.92
C LYS A 10 -7.37 -9.95 5.16
N ARG A 11 -7.17 -11.02 5.95
CA ARG A 11 -7.92 -11.32 7.18
C ARG A 11 -7.07 -11.19 8.44
N GLY A 12 -5.91 -10.54 8.34
CA GLY A 12 -4.95 -10.36 9.42
C GLY A 12 -3.60 -11.02 9.12
N PRO A 13 -2.66 -10.92 10.06
CA PRO A 13 -2.84 -10.44 11.44
C PRO A 13 -3.04 -8.92 11.54
N PHE A 14 -3.60 -8.47 12.67
CA PHE A 14 -3.70 -7.06 13.04
C PHE A 14 -2.78 -6.77 14.23
N PHE A 15 -2.17 -5.59 14.24
CA PHE A 15 -1.23 -5.18 15.28
C PHE A 15 -1.68 -3.87 15.92
N PHE A 16 -1.67 -3.86 17.26
CA PHE A 16 -1.82 -2.64 18.02
C PHE A 16 -0.60 -1.73 17.83
N ARG A 17 -0.84 -0.46 17.53
CA ARG A 17 0.19 0.56 17.33
C ARG A 17 -0.29 1.89 17.89
N LEU A 18 0.66 2.63 18.48
CA LEU A 18 0.52 4.06 18.77
C LEU A 18 0.61 4.84 17.46
N THR A 19 -0.47 5.49 17.06
CA THR A 19 -0.54 6.17 15.75
C THR A 19 0.14 7.52 15.75
N ASP A 20 0.29 8.14 16.93
CA ASP A 20 0.95 9.44 17.11
C ASP A 20 2.30 9.32 17.85
N LEU A 21 3.03 8.24 17.58
CA LEU A 21 4.38 8.10 18.14
C LEU A 21 5.38 8.93 17.32
N HIS A 22 5.92 9.98 17.92
CA HIS A 22 6.92 10.88 17.34
C HIS A 22 8.03 11.21 18.36
N PRO A 23 9.17 11.81 17.94
CA PRO A 23 10.30 12.07 18.84
C PRO A 23 9.96 12.84 20.12
N SER A 24 9.07 13.84 20.08
CA SER A 24 8.66 14.59 21.28
C SER A 24 7.83 13.79 22.30
N ASN A 25 7.37 12.58 21.95
CA ASN A 25 6.67 11.68 22.87
C ASN A 25 7.61 10.65 23.52
N ILE A 26 8.91 10.69 23.19
CA ILE A 26 9.93 9.73 23.65
C ILE A 26 10.96 10.48 24.50
N PHE A 27 11.03 10.16 25.79
CA PHE A 27 12.05 10.70 26.69
C PHE A 27 13.23 9.77 26.80
N VAL A 28 14.42 10.35 26.88
CA VAL A 28 15.68 9.64 27.05
C VAL A 28 16.48 10.24 28.22
N ASN A 29 17.31 9.44 28.88
CA ASN A 29 18.28 9.91 29.88
C ASN A 29 19.58 10.43 29.22
N GLU A 30 20.55 10.87 30.02
CA GLU A 30 21.86 11.32 29.51
C GLU A 30 22.66 10.25 28.75
N PHE A 31 22.28 8.97 28.90
CA PHE A 31 22.90 7.84 28.21
C PHE A 31 22.15 7.42 26.93
N GLY A 32 21.11 8.16 26.53
CA GLY A 32 20.31 7.86 25.34
C GLY A 32 19.34 6.67 25.49
N GLN A 33 19.09 6.21 26.71
CA GLN A 33 18.15 5.13 26.98
C GLN A 33 16.74 5.69 27.13
N ILE A 34 15.75 5.04 26.51
CA ILE A 34 14.33 5.43 26.63
C ILE A 34 13.88 5.28 28.09
N THR A 35 13.43 6.36 28.70
CA THR A 35 12.96 6.39 30.09
C THR A 35 11.45 6.41 30.19
N SER A 36 10.76 7.03 29.23
CA SER A 36 9.30 7.15 29.24
C SER A 36 8.74 7.41 27.84
N LEU A 37 7.53 6.90 27.61
CA LEU A 37 6.67 7.28 26.49
C LEU A 37 5.46 8.03 27.05
N ILE A 38 5.15 9.18 26.47
CA ILE A 38 3.97 9.98 26.85
C ILE A 38 2.96 10.00 25.70
N ASP A 39 1.81 10.63 25.96
CA ASP A 39 0.80 10.91 24.93
C ASP A 39 0.32 9.66 24.17
N LEU A 40 -0.18 8.70 24.95
CA LEU A 40 -0.59 7.37 24.48
C LEU A 40 -2.08 7.30 24.10
N GLU A 41 -2.76 8.44 23.98
CA GLU A 41 -4.20 8.51 23.73
C GLU A 41 -4.58 8.05 22.31
N TRP A 42 -3.63 8.13 21.38
CA TRP A 42 -3.80 7.73 19.98
C TRP A 42 -3.20 6.35 19.72
N ALA A 43 -4.06 5.33 19.78
CA ALA A 43 -3.67 3.97 19.45
C ALA A 43 -4.77 3.22 18.69
N CYS A 44 -4.35 2.38 17.74
CA CYS A 44 -5.26 1.64 16.88
C CYS A 44 -4.71 0.24 16.55
N SER A 45 -5.61 -0.69 16.27
CA SER A 45 -5.26 -1.99 15.70
C SER A 45 -5.25 -1.87 14.18
N HIS A 46 -4.07 -1.91 13.57
CA HIS A 46 -3.89 -1.77 12.13
C HIS A 46 -3.66 -3.13 11.45
N PRO A 47 -4.11 -3.29 10.19
CA PRO A 47 -3.69 -4.40 9.34
C PRO A 47 -2.17 -4.49 9.25
N VAL A 48 -1.66 -5.71 9.07
CA VAL A 48 -0.22 -5.97 8.93
C VAL A 48 0.43 -5.19 7.79
N GLU A 49 -0.31 -4.86 6.73
CA GLU A 49 0.17 -4.08 5.58
C GLU A 49 0.57 -2.64 5.96
N MET A 50 0.07 -2.12 7.08
CA MET A 50 0.41 -0.79 7.60
C MET A 50 1.60 -0.82 8.57
N LEU A 51 2.12 -2.01 8.88
CA LEU A 51 3.30 -2.17 9.70
C LEU A 51 4.53 -1.65 8.95
N ARG A 52 5.24 -0.72 9.56
CA ARG A 52 6.30 0.07 8.92
C ARG A 52 7.23 0.74 9.92
N PRO A 53 8.50 0.99 9.56
CA PRO A 53 9.41 1.79 10.39
C PRO A 53 8.90 3.24 10.52
N PRO A 54 9.29 3.97 11.58
CA PRO A 54 8.92 5.37 11.71
C PRO A 54 9.48 6.20 10.55
N TYR A 55 8.66 7.06 9.93
CA TYR A 55 9.14 7.91 8.82
C TYR A 55 10.10 9.02 9.31
N TRP A 56 9.97 9.42 10.58
CA TRP A 56 10.73 10.51 11.19
C TRP A 56 12.14 10.12 11.65
N LEU A 57 12.66 8.95 11.27
CA LEU A 57 14.02 8.49 11.64
C LEU A 57 15.11 9.52 11.29
N THR A 58 14.91 10.31 10.24
CA THR A 58 15.82 11.38 9.79
C THR A 58 15.30 12.79 10.07
N GLY A 59 14.21 12.92 10.84
CA GLY A 59 13.57 14.19 11.16
C GLY A 59 12.87 14.88 9.98
N GLN A 60 12.72 14.19 8.84
CA GLN A 60 12.01 14.72 7.68
C GLN A 60 10.52 14.36 7.73
N ASN A 61 9.68 15.18 7.10
CA ASN A 61 8.30 14.78 6.84
C ASN A 61 8.27 13.69 5.77
N VAL A 62 7.22 12.87 5.79
CA VAL A 62 7.08 11.75 4.85
C VAL A 62 6.96 12.19 3.39
N ASP A 63 6.42 13.38 3.14
CA ASP A 63 6.29 14.00 1.81
C ASP A 63 7.53 14.77 1.35
N ASP A 64 8.54 14.90 2.22
CA ASP A 64 9.85 15.50 1.92
C ASP A 64 10.93 14.41 1.70
N LEU A 65 10.55 13.13 1.66
CA LEU A 65 11.45 11.98 1.46
C LEU A 65 11.81 11.79 -0.01
N GLU A 66 12.41 12.79 -0.64
CA GLU A 66 12.88 12.76 -2.04
C GLU A 66 14.40 13.06 -2.12
N GLY A 67 15.05 12.58 -3.19
CA GLY A 67 16.47 12.85 -3.46
C GLY A 67 17.39 12.49 -2.28
N ALA A 68 18.21 13.45 -1.84
CA ALA A 68 19.16 13.23 -0.75
C ALA A 68 18.47 12.90 0.60
N ASN A 69 17.24 13.37 0.82
CA ASN A 69 16.48 13.02 2.03
C ASN A 69 16.01 11.56 1.98
N PHE A 70 15.61 11.09 0.81
CA PHE A 70 15.26 9.68 0.59
C PHE A 70 16.47 8.77 0.82
N GLU A 71 17.64 9.11 0.31
CA GLU A 71 18.87 8.32 0.50
C GLU A 71 19.24 8.20 1.98
N LYS A 72 19.23 9.32 2.72
CA LYS A 72 19.45 9.33 4.17
C LYS A 72 18.42 8.48 4.91
N PHE A 73 17.15 8.63 4.55
CA PHE A 73 16.08 7.85 5.17
C PHE A 73 16.20 6.36 4.87
N SER A 74 16.52 5.98 3.63
CA SER A 74 16.71 4.58 3.24
C SER A 74 17.85 3.94 4.04
N SER A 75 18.96 4.65 4.24
CA SER A 75 20.06 4.16 5.06
C SER A 75 19.66 4.00 6.54
N ALA A 76 19.00 5.00 7.13
CA ALA A 76 18.53 4.94 8.51
C ALA A 76 17.46 3.85 8.72
N GLN A 77 16.59 3.66 7.72
CA GLN A 77 15.56 2.64 7.72
C GLN A 77 16.16 1.23 7.65
N GLU A 78 17.22 1.02 6.87
CA GLU A 78 17.92 -0.26 6.79
C GLU A 78 18.63 -0.61 8.11
N GLU A 79 19.30 0.37 8.73
CA GLU A 79 19.90 0.23 10.06
C GLU A 79 18.85 -0.13 11.10
N PHE A 80 17.75 0.65 11.16
CA PHE A 80 16.62 0.38 12.04
C PHE A 80 16.07 -1.03 11.86
N MET A 81 15.85 -1.46 10.61
CA MET A 81 15.30 -2.79 10.32
C MET A 81 16.27 -3.92 10.71
N THR A 82 17.58 -3.68 10.58
CA THR A 82 18.61 -4.64 11.00
C THR A 82 18.57 -4.84 12.51
N GLU A 83 18.61 -3.76 13.28
CA GLU A 83 18.53 -3.81 14.74
C GLU A 83 17.18 -4.35 15.21
N PHE A 84 16.07 -3.91 14.61
CA PHE A 84 14.73 -4.39 14.93
C PHE A 84 14.61 -5.91 14.73
N HIS A 85 15.15 -6.44 13.64
CA HIS A 85 15.16 -7.89 13.39
C HIS A 85 16.00 -8.64 14.44
N GLN A 86 17.16 -8.10 14.83
CA GLN A 86 18.00 -8.70 15.88
C GLN A 86 17.27 -8.73 17.22
N GLN A 87 16.68 -7.61 17.64
CA GLN A 87 15.92 -7.54 18.89
C GLN A 87 14.68 -8.44 18.86
N GLU A 88 13.99 -8.52 17.72
CA GLU A 88 12.87 -9.43 17.54
C GLU A 88 13.28 -10.91 17.70
N SER A 89 14.51 -11.28 17.28
CA SER A 89 15.00 -12.65 17.44
C SER A 89 15.27 -13.06 18.89
N LEU A 90 15.49 -12.09 19.79
CA LEU A 90 15.68 -12.31 21.22
C LEU A 90 14.36 -12.50 21.96
N ILE A 91 13.24 -12.09 21.36
CA ILE A 91 11.91 -12.17 21.96
C ILE A 91 11.19 -13.37 21.35
N THR A 92 10.59 -14.24 22.17
CA THR A 92 9.73 -15.32 21.67
C THR A 92 8.41 -14.73 21.18
N SER A 93 8.32 -14.45 19.89
CA SER A 93 7.08 -14.06 19.21
C SER A 93 6.73 -15.10 18.14
N GLU A 94 5.49 -15.55 18.11
CA GLU A 94 4.98 -16.45 17.06
C GLU A 94 4.98 -15.77 15.68
N VAL A 95 4.88 -14.44 15.67
CA VAL A 95 4.77 -13.64 14.45
C VAL A 95 5.95 -12.69 14.34
N ARG A 96 6.68 -12.77 13.22
CA ARG A 96 7.82 -11.90 12.91
C ARG A 96 7.34 -10.63 12.19
N ARG A 97 7.26 -9.53 12.93
CA ARG A 97 6.91 -8.19 12.45
C ARG A 97 7.94 -7.65 11.47
N SER A 98 9.22 -7.95 11.69
CA SER A 98 10.31 -7.50 10.81
C SER A 98 10.15 -8.00 9.37
N ALA A 99 9.69 -9.25 9.21
CA ALA A 99 9.46 -9.85 7.89
C ALA A 99 8.36 -9.12 7.12
N PHE A 100 7.25 -8.79 7.79
CA PHE A 100 6.16 -8.02 7.19
C PHE A 100 6.58 -6.58 6.86
N MET A 101 7.30 -5.91 7.74
CA MET A 101 7.80 -4.54 7.47
C MET A 101 8.70 -4.51 6.22
N LYS A 102 9.55 -5.53 6.06
CA LYS A 102 10.40 -5.68 4.87
C LYS A 102 9.57 -5.93 3.60
N GLU A 103 8.59 -6.82 3.68
CA GLU A 103 7.68 -7.09 2.56
C GLU A 103 6.88 -5.85 2.16
N ASN A 104 6.30 -5.15 3.14
CA ASN A 104 5.55 -3.91 2.95
C ASN A 104 6.41 -2.79 2.34
N TRP A 105 7.70 -2.73 2.68
CA TRP A 105 8.65 -1.80 2.06
C TRP A 105 8.87 -2.12 0.58
N THR A 106 9.17 -3.39 0.26
CA THR A 106 9.37 -3.84 -1.13
C THR A 106 8.11 -3.62 -1.98
N LEU A 107 6.95 -3.99 -1.46
CA LEU A 107 5.67 -3.86 -2.15
C LEU A 107 5.27 -2.39 -2.38
N GLY A 108 5.72 -1.48 -1.50
CA GLY A 108 5.34 -0.06 -1.52
C GLY A 108 4.14 0.26 -0.63
N SER A 109 3.68 -0.71 0.19
CA SER A 109 2.64 -0.52 1.20
C SER A 109 3.01 0.56 2.22
N PHE A 110 4.30 0.76 2.47
CA PHE A 110 4.82 1.90 3.26
C PHE A 110 4.29 3.23 2.73
N TRP A 111 4.47 3.49 1.44
CA TRP A 111 4.10 4.75 0.79
C TRP A 111 2.59 4.87 0.67
N TYR A 112 1.94 3.79 0.23
CA TYR A 112 0.49 3.75 0.11
C TYR A 112 -0.21 4.06 1.44
N SER A 113 0.22 3.45 2.52
CA SER A 113 -0.40 3.65 3.84
C SER A 113 -0.17 5.08 4.36
N HIS A 114 1.03 5.66 4.19
CA HIS A 114 1.26 7.06 4.58
C HIS A 114 0.47 8.05 3.71
N ALA A 115 0.29 7.74 2.42
CA ALA A 115 -0.53 8.57 1.55
C ALA A 115 -1.99 8.60 2.01
N LEU A 116 -2.53 7.46 2.46
CA LEU A 116 -3.88 7.37 3.01
C LEU A 116 -4.05 8.14 4.34
N GLU A 117 -3.00 8.20 5.15
CA GLU A 117 -3.03 8.85 6.46
C GLU A 117 -2.69 10.35 6.40
N SER A 118 -1.99 10.81 5.36
CA SER A 118 -1.55 12.19 5.20
C SER A 118 -2.32 12.90 4.09
N THR A 119 -3.33 13.68 4.45
CA THR A 119 -4.07 14.51 3.49
C THR A 119 -3.19 15.54 2.79
N LYS A 120 -2.19 16.09 3.50
CA LYS A 120 -1.22 17.05 2.95
C LYS A 120 -0.18 16.38 2.06
N GLY A 121 0.31 15.21 2.48
CA GLY A 121 1.36 14.48 1.77
C GLY A 121 0.86 13.59 0.63
N LEU A 122 -0.45 13.34 0.53
CA LEU A 122 -1.06 12.44 -0.46
C LEU A 122 -0.54 12.67 -1.88
N TYR A 123 -0.56 13.93 -2.34
CA TYR A 123 -0.14 14.27 -3.69
C TYR A 123 1.34 14.00 -3.93
N ASN A 124 2.21 14.50 -3.05
CA ASN A 124 3.66 14.32 -3.17
C ASN A 124 4.05 12.85 -3.07
N ILE A 125 3.53 12.11 -2.09
CA ILE A 125 3.80 10.67 -1.92
C ILE A 125 3.34 9.88 -3.15
N ILE A 126 2.15 10.18 -3.68
CA ILE A 126 1.67 9.51 -4.89
C ILE A 126 2.63 9.77 -6.05
N LYS A 127 2.94 11.05 -6.29
CA LYS A 127 3.77 11.47 -7.42
C LYS A 127 5.19 10.90 -7.35
N GLN A 128 5.83 10.96 -6.18
CA GLN A 128 7.24 10.61 -5.99
C GLN A 128 7.46 9.11 -5.82
N HIS A 129 6.54 8.38 -5.18
CA HIS A 129 6.81 7.01 -4.73
C HIS A 129 5.83 5.94 -5.22
N ILE A 130 4.64 6.33 -5.68
CA ILE A 130 3.61 5.39 -6.16
C ILE A 130 3.55 5.39 -7.69
N MET A 131 3.46 6.57 -8.33
CA MET A 131 3.37 6.69 -9.78
C MET A 131 4.53 6.00 -10.52
N PRO A 132 5.80 6.18 -10.12
CA PRO A 132 6.94 5.58 -10.82
C PRO A 132 6.94 4.05 -10.80
N ARG A 133 6.09 3.41 -9.99
CA ARG A 133 5.99 1.95 -9.89
C ARG A 133 5.07 1.32 -10.95
N PHE A 134 4.24 2.11 -11.64
CA PHE A 134 3.28 1.60 -12.63
C PHE A 134 3.51 2.20 -14.01
N SER A 135 3.80 3.50 -14.04
CA SER A 135 3.91 4.30 -15.24
C SER A 135 5.20 5.12 -15.17
N GLY A 136 5.84 5.36 -16.31
CA GLY A 136 6.97 6.30 -16.40
C GLY A 136 6.56 7.72 -16.02
N ASP A 137 7.54 8.62 -15.98
CA ASP A 137 7.34 10.02 -15.58
C ASP A 137 6.46 10.74 -16.62
N THR A 138 5.15 10.75 -16.36
CA THR A 138 4.12 11.31 -17.22
C THR A 138 3.23 12.19 -16.37
N GLU A 139 2.97 13.41 -16.86
CA GLU A 139 2.20 14.43 -16.14
C GLU A 139 0.74 13.99 -15.89
N PHE A 140 0.24 13.07 -16.72
CA PHE A 140 -1.08 12.43 -16.60
C PHE A 140 -0.97 10.92 -16.80
N PRO A 141 -0.70 10.15 -15.73
CA PRO A 141 -0.58 8.72 -15.84
C PRO A 141 -1.94 8.08 -16.13
N ASP A 142 -1.94 6.98 -16.88
CA ASP A 142 -3.13 6.16 -17.07
C ASP A 142 -3.51 5.49 -15.75
N ILE A 143 -4.55 6.02 -15.10
CA ILE A 143 -5.03 5.54 -13.82
C ILE A 143 -5.52 4.09 -13.86
N SER A 144 -5.80 3.54 -15.06
CA SER A 144 -6.22 2.15 -15.21
C SER A 144 -5.15 1.19 -14.67
N GLN A 145 -3.87 1.54 -14.80
CA GLN A 145 -2.73 0.75 -14.33
C GLN A 145 -2.66 0.64 -12.79
N TYR A 146 -3.33 1.54 -12.08
CA TYR A 146 -3.45 1.53 -10.61
C TYR A 146 -4.53 0.56 -10.10
N CYS A 147 -5.43 0.11 -10.97
CA CYS A 147 -6.53 -0.76 -10.61
C CYS A 147 -6.14 -2.23 -10.67
N SER A 148 -5.25 -2.62 -11.58
CA SER A 148 -4.80 -4.00 -11.75
C SER A 148 -3.41 -4.10 -12.36
N ASN A 149 -2.64 -5.12 -11.94
CA ASN A 149 -1.33 -5.45 -12.51
C ASN A 149 -1.39 -5.85 -13.99
N ASP A 150 -2.55 -6.33 -14.46
CA ASP A 150 -2.74 -6.85 -15.82
C ASP A 150 -3.86 -6.09 -16.56
N THR A 151 -3.90 -4.78 -16.39
CA THR A 151 -4.97 -3.94 -16.95
C THR A 151 -5.13 -4.10 -18.45
N ASN A 152 -4.03 -4.23 -19.20
CA ASN A 152 -4.08 -4.50 -20.63
C ASN A 152 -4.82 -5.81 -20.94
N LYS A 153 -4.54 -6.90 -20.21
CA LYS A 153 -5.23 -8.18 -20.42
C LYS A 153 -6.72 -8.07 -20.12
N ILE A 154 -7.09 -7.34 -19.07
CA ILE A 154 -8.50 -7.08 -18.72
C ILE A 154 -9.18 -6.29 -19.85
N ILE A 155 -8.53 -5.23 -20.34
CA ILE A 155 -9.06 -4.43 -21.45
C ILE A 155 -9.24 -5.29 -22.71
N PHE A 156 -8.23 -6.08 -23.09
CA PHE A 156 -8.32 -6.97 -24.25
C PHE A 156 -9.45 -8.00 -24.10
N SER A 157 -9.53 -8.68 -22.95
CA SER A 157 -10.60 -9.65 -22.66
C SER A 157 -11.98 -8.99 -22.72
N LYS A 158 -12.14 -7.77 -22.18
CA LYS A 158 -13.42 -7.04 -22.25
C LYS A 158 -13.78 -6.55 -23.65
N LEU A 159 -12.79 -6.24 -24.48
CA LEU A 159 -13.01 -5.91 -25.89
C LEU A 159 -13.47 -7.13 -26.70
N GLU A 160 -12.91 -8.31 -26.42
CA GLU A 160 -13.36 -9.57 -27.03
C GLU A 160 -14.78 -9.94 -26.57
N GLU A 161 -15.05 -9.93 -25.26
CA GLU A 161 -16.40 -10.17 -24.73
C GLU A 161 -17.44 -9.22 -25.34
N ARG A 162 -17.08 -7.94 -25.52
CA ARG A 162 -17.93 -6.96 -26.19
C ARG A 162 -18.20 -7.33 -27.65
N LYS A 163 -17.18 -7.78 -28.37
CA LYS A 163 -17.32 -8.19 -29.78
C LYS A 163 -18.29 -9.36 -29.90
N ASP A 164 -18.14 -10.37 -29.04
CA ASP A 164 -19.01 -11.55 -29.03
C ASP A 164 -20.45 -11.18 -28.65
N TYR A 165 -20.62 -10.32 -27.65
CA TYR A 165 -21.93 -9.80 -27.25
C TYR A 165 -22.65 -9.05 -28.38
N LEU A 166 -21.93 -8.19 -29.11
CA LEU A 166 -22.50 -7.46 -30.25
C LEU A 166 -22.89 -8.41 -31.40
N GLN A 167 -22.12 -9.48 -31.63
CA GLN A 167 -22.48 -10.52 -32.60
C GLN A 167 -23.77 -11.25 -32.18
N GLN A 168 -23.88 -11.62 -30.91
CA GLN A 168 -25.10 -12.27 -30.36
C GLN A 168 -26.34 -11.38 -30.47
N LEU A 169 -26.21 -10.09 -30.13
CA LEU A 169 -27.29 -9.12 -30.30
C LEU A 169 -27.74 -8.98 -31.76
N THR A 170 -26.77 -8.93 -32.68
CA THR A 170 -27.07 -8.84 -34.11
C THR A 170 -27.78 -10.09 -34.62
N SER A 171 -27.33 -11.29 -34.20
CA SER A 171 -28.00 -12.53 -34.55
C SER A 171 -29.40 -12.66 -33.93
N ALA A 172 -29.60 -12.17 -32.70
CA ALA A 172 -30.90 -12.18 -32.04
C ALA A 172 -31.89 -11.20 -32.70
N ALA A 173 -31.42 -10.03 -33.15
CA ALA A 173 -32.24 -9.08 -33.90
C ALA A 173 -32.60 -9.54 -35.32
N LEU A 174 -31.84 -10.52 -35.86
CA LEU A 174 -32.08 -11.13 -37.17
C LEU A 174 -32.87 -12.44 -37.09
N ALA A 175 -33.07 -12.99 -35.89
CA ALA A 175 -33.95 -14.14 -35.70
C ALA A 175 -35.40 -13.64 -35.83
N PRO A 176 -36.18 -14.12 -36.82
CA PRO A 176 -37.59 -13.77 -36.90
C PRO A 176 -38.31 -14.31 -35.66
N ASP A 177 -39.25 -13.54 -35.12
CA ASP A 177 -40.16 -13.99 -34.07
C ASP A 177 -40.83 -15.29 -34.55
N SER A 178 -40.38 -16.41 -34.00
CA SER A 178 -41.04 -17.70 -34.17
C SER A 178 -42.13 -17.86 -33.12
N ASP A 179 -42.96 -16.83 -32.98
CA ASP A 179 -44.29 -16.98 -32.42
C ASP A 179 -45.17 -17.51 -33.57
N SER A 180 -45.00 -18.80 -33.88
CA SER A 180 -46.09 -19.55 -34.48
C SER A 180 -47.10 -19.83 -33.37
N ASP A 181 -48.03 -18.90 -33.20
CA ASP A 181 -49.27 -19.15 -32.50
C ASP A 181 -49.89 -20.44 -33.07
N SER A 182 -50.09 -21.38 -32.18
CA SER A 182 -50.97 -22.52 -32.37
C SER A 182 -52.38 -22.00 -32.64
N ASP A 183 -52.89 -22.23 -33.84
CA ASP A 183 -54.34 -22.28 -34.06
C ASP A 183 -54.66 -23.22 -35.23
N SER A 184 -55.06 -24.45 -34.88
CA SER A 184 -56.10 -25.28 -35.53
C SER A 184 -56.25 -26.60 -34.80
#